data_AF-A0A9D3YB54-F1
#
_entry.id   AF-A0A9D3YB54-F1
#
_cell.length_a   1.000
_cell.length_b   1.000
_cell.length_c   1.000
_cell.angle_alpha   90.00
_cell.angle_beta   90.00
_cell.angle_gamma   90.00
#
_symmetry.space_group_name_H-M   'P 1'
#
loop_
_entity.id
_entity.type
_entity.pdbx_description
1 polymer ?
#
loop_
_entity_poly.entity_id
_entity_poly.type
_entity_poly.pdbx_seq_one_letter_code
_entity_poly.pdbx_strand_id
1 'polypeptide(L)' 'MSNGTAIEFVCDRGYKLRGQSTRTCQANGIWSGIAPTCELIFCPRSESGNVVIIGNDYSFGSVLEYRCNEEYG' A
#
# COMPACT_ATOMS: atom_id res chain seq x y z
N MET A 1 -19.61 -11.61 28.07
CA MET A 1 -18.56 -11.58 27.03
C MET A 1 -19.04 -12.42 25.84
N SER A 2 -19.36 -11.79 24.71
CA SER A 2 -19.44 -12.41 23.36
C SER A 2 -19.57 -11.26 22.33
N ASN A 3 -18.47 -10.69 21.85
CA ASN A 3 -17.71 -11.08 20.65
C ASN A 3 -18.31 -10.52 19.34
N GLY A 4 -17.71 -9.44 18.84
CA GLY A 4 -17.57 -9.16 17.40
C GLY A 4 -18.81 -8.77 16.59
N THR A 5 -19.59 -7.76 16.98
CA THR A 5 -20.49 -7.13 15.98
C THR A 5 -19.72 -6.33 14.95
N ALA A 6 -18.48 -5.94 15.23
CA ALA A 6 -17.58 -5.29 14.27
C ALA A 6 -16.30 -6.10 14.08
N ILE A 7 -15.81 -6.10 12.84
CA ILE A 7 -14.53 -6.67 12.45
C ILE A 7 -13.61 -5.55 11.95
N GLU A 8 -12.32 -5.71 12.17
CA GLU A 8 -11.27 -4.82 11.65
C GLU A 8 -10.49 -5.52 10.55
N PHE A 9 -10.22 -4.78 9.47
CA PHE A 9 -9.42 -5.21 8.33
C PHE A 9 -8.03 -4.62 8.47
N VAL A 10 -7.04 -5.49 8.31
CA VAL A 10 -5.62 -5.12 8.30
C VAL A 10 -5.01 -5.72 7.04
N CYS A 11 -4.16 -4.94 6.37
CA CYS A 11 -3.42 -5.40 5.20
C CYS A 11 -2.04 -5.92 5.61
N ASP A 12 -1.53 -6.86 4.81
CA ASP A 12 -0.16 -7.33 4.94
C ASP A 12 0.85 -6.19 4.72
N ARG A 13 2.08 -6.40 5.19
CA ARG A 13 3.18 -5.45 4.94
C ARG A 13 3.35 -5.22 3.44
N GLY A 14 3.51 -3.96 3.07
CA GLY A 14 3.63 -3.53 1.67
C GLY A 14 2.31 -3.20 1.00
N TYR A 15 1.20 -3.33 1.71
CA TYR A 15 -0.12 -2.94 1.24
C TYR A 15 -0.72 -1.89 2.17
N LYS A 16 -1.49 -0.97 1.59
CA LYS A 16 -2.31 0.00 2.32
C LYS A 16 -3.78 -0.38 2.18
N LEU A 17 -4.54 -0.18 3.25
CA LEU A 17 -5.97 -0.38 3.23
C LEU A 17 -6.65 0.79 2.49
N ARG A 18 -7.45 0.48 1.47
CA ARG A 18 -8.32 1.42 0.79
C ARG A 18 -9.77 1.12 1.12
N GLY A 19 -10.40 2.08 1.79
CA GLY A 19 -11.78 1.98 2.28
C GLY A 19 -11.84 2.05 3.81
N GLN A 20 -12.97 1.63 4.38
CA GLN A 20 -13.17 1.62 5.82
C GLN A 20 -12.45 0.44 6.47
N SER A 21 -11.67 0.68 7.52
CA SER A 21 -10.94 -0.37 8.25
C SER A 21 -11.86 -1.27 9.06
N THR A 22 -13.12 -0.89 9.27
CA THR A 22 -14.07 -1.63 10.10
C THR A 22 -15.38 -1.87 9.39
N ARG A 23 -15.99 -3.03 9.66
CA ARG A 23 -17.36 -3.33 9.23
C ARG A 23 -18.14 -3.93 10.36
N THR A 24 -19.42 -3.57 10.42
CA THR A 24 -20.34 -4.00 11.48
C THR A 24 -21.41 -4.91 10.90
N CYS A 25 -21.62 -6.07 11.51
CA CYS A 25 -22.74 -6.95 11.24
C CYS A 25 -24.00 -6.30 11.80
N GLN A 26 -24.94 -5.98 10.91
CA GLN A 26 -26.19 -5.31 11.25
C GLN A 26 -27.24 -6.34 11.71
N ALA A 27 -28.32 -5.87 12.33
CA ALA A 27 -29.39 -6.73 12.85
C ALA A 27 -30.10 -7.57 11.76
N ASN A 28 -30.03 -7.15 10.50
CA ASN A 28 -30.52 -7.89 9.34
C ASN A 28 -29.53 -8.98 8.84
N GLY A 29 -28.41 -9.19 9.54
CA GLY A 29 -27.37 -10.15 9.16
C GLY A 29 -26.46 -9.68 8.01
N ILE A 30 -26.59 -8.43 7.57
CA ILE A 30 -25.78 -7.87 6.49
C ILE A 30 -24.65 -7.02 7.08
N TRP A 31 -23.46 -7.12 6.50
CA TRP A 31 -22.34 -6.27 6.88
C TRP A 31 -22.51 -4.84 6.35
N SER A 32 -22.21 -3.85 7.19
CA SER A 32 -22.24 -2.45 6.81
C SER A 32 -21.23 -2.15 5.70
N GLY A 33 -21.62 -1.29 4.76
CA GLY A 33 -20.73 -0.78 3.71
C GLY A 33 -20.14 -1.88 2.81
N ILE A 34 -19.04 -1.54 2.14
CA ILE A 34 -18.33 -2.41 1.19
C ILE A 34 -17.04 -2.91 1.84
N ALA A 35 -16.63 -4.14 1.52
CA ALA A 35 -15.34 -4.66 1.97
C ALA A 35 -14.19 -3.77 1.45
N PRO A 36 -13.23 -3.36 2.30
CA PRO A 36 -12.07 -2.62 1.85
C PRO A 36 -11.16 -3.50 0.99
N THR A 37 -10.28 -2.88 0.22
CA THR A 37 -9.25 -3.57 -0.55
C THR A 37 -7.86 -3.21 -0.04
N CYS A 38 -6.90 -4.11 -0.24
CA CYS A 38 -5.49 -3.84 0.04
C CYS A 38 -4.79 -3.49 -1.28
N GLU A 39 -4.24 -2.29 -1.36
CA GLU A 39 -3.50 -1.81 -2.53
C GLU A 39 -2.00 -1.79 -2.25
N LEU A 40 -1.19 -2.21 -3.22
CA LEU A 40 0.27 -2.15 -3.11
C LEU A 40 0.73 -0.71 -2.82
N ILE A 41 1.67 -0.58 -1.89
CA ILE A 41 2.36 0.67 -1.61
C ILE A 41 3.44 0.87 -2.66
N PHE A 42 3.52 2.08 -3.20
CA PHE A 42 4.57 2.49 -4.11
C PHE A 42 5.40 3.61 -3.48
N CYS A 43 6.72 3.52 -3.60
CA CYS A 43 7.62 4.61 -3.27
C CYS A 43 7.45 5.75 -4.29
N PRO A 44 7.61 7.02 -3.87
CA PRO A 44 7.63 8.13 -4.80
C PRO A 44 8.74 7.91 -5.83
N ARG A 45 8.43 8.16 -7.10
CA ARG A 45 9.44 8.14 -8.15
C ARG A 45 10.44 9.25 -7.87
N SER A 46 11.71 8.90 -7.73
CA SER A 46 12.76 9.89 -7.59
C SER A 46 12.98 10.54 -8.96
N GLU A 47 12.77 11.85 -9.04
CA GLU A 47 13.12 12.67 -10.20
C GLU A 47 14.36 13.50 -9.81
N SER A 48 15.54 12.87 -9.80
CA SER A 48 16.78 13.54 -9.47
C SER A 48 17.63 13.72 -10.71
N GLY A 49 18.06 14.97 -10.97
CA GLY A 49 18.67 15.38 -12.25
C GLY A 49 20.10 14.89 -12.52
N ASN A 50 20.74 14.19 -11.58
CA ASN A 50 22.17 13.83 -11.67
C ASN A 50 22.45 12.32 -11.51
N VAL A 51 21.40 11.49 -11.59
CA VAL A 51 21.49 10.03 -11.37
C VAL A 51 20.62 9.29 -12.39
N VAL A 52 21.18 8.28 -13.05
CA VAL A 52 20.42 7.25 -13.76
C VAL A 52 19.83 6.28 -12.74
N ILE A 53 18.51 6.07 -12.83
CA ILE A 53 17.80 5.05 -12.07
C ILE A 53 17.67 3.80 -12.95
N ILE A 54 18.20 2.68 -12.47
CA ILE A 54 18.12 1.37 -13.14
C ILE A 54 17.00 0.59 -12.46
N GLY A 55 15.95 0.32 -13.23
CA GLY A 55 14.71 -0.31 -12.76
C GLY A 55 13.50 0.61 -12.87
N ASN A 56 12.31 0.00 -12.89
CA ASN A 56 11.04 0.72 -13.02
C ASN A 56 9.96 0.22 -12.05
N ASP A 57 10.33 -0.66 -11.12
CA ASP A 57 9.43 -1.16 -10.10
C ASP A 57 9.68 -0.42 -8.78
N TYR A 58 8.72 0.44 -8.44
CA TYR A 58 8.73 1.23 -7.21
C TYR A 58 7.80 0.63 -6.15
N SER A 59 7.29 -0.59 -6.38
CA SER A 59 6.44 -1.26 -5.40
C SER A 59 7.22 -1.65 -4.15
N PHE A 60 6.49 -1.84 -3.05
CA PHE A 60 7.09 -2.20 -1.78
C PHE A 60 7.92 -3.49 -1.89
N GLY A 61 9.16 -3.43 -1.41
CA GLY A 61 10.11 -4.54 -1.44
C GLY A 61 10.99 -4.56 -2.69
N SER A 62 10.69 -3.75 -3.71
CA SER A 62 11.52 -3.64 -4.91
C SER A 62 12.77 -2.80 -4.65
N VAL A 63 13.85 -3.16 -5.35
CA VAL A 63 15.17 -2.52 -5.21
C VAL A 63 15.52 -1.83 -6.52
N LEU A 64 15.90 -0.55 -6.41
CA LEU A 64 16.37 0.26 -7.53
C LEU A 64 17.84 0.59 -7.34
N GLU A 65 18.59 0.55 -8.43
CA GLU A 65 19.99 0.96 -8.45
C GLU A 65 20.11 2.39 -8.98
N TYR A 66 20.87 3.22 -8.27
CA TYR A 66 21.13 4.61 -8.63
C TYR A 66 22.58 4.75 -9.04
N ARG A 67 22.83 5.24 -10.26
CA ARG A 67 24.17 5.50 -10.78
C ARG A 67 24.33 6.97 -11.13
N CYS A 68 25.34 7.63 -10.56
CA CYS A 68 25.63 9.02 -10.92
C CYS A 68 25.96 9.12 -12.42
N ASN A 69 25.51 10.19 -13.07
CA ASN A 69 25.92 10.46 -14.44
C ASN A 69 27.41 10.84 -14.43
N GLU A 70 28.24 10.06 -15.12
CA GLU A 70 29.70 10.30 -15.23
C GLU A 70 30.05 11.51 -16.14
N GLU A 71 29.07 12.26 -16.64
CA GLU A 71 29.33 13.46 -17.47
C GLU A 71 29.86 14.68 -16.68
N TYR A 72 30.14 14.54 -15.39
CA TYR A 72 30.77 15.56 -14.54
C TYR A 72 32.14 15.15 -13.96
N GLY A 73 32.79 14.15 -14.56
CA GLY A 73 34.16 13.72 -14.24
C GLY A 73 35.22 14.36 -15.13
#